data_AF-A0A521E1K7-F1
#
_entry.id   AF-A0A521E1K7-F1
#
_cell.length_a   1.000
_cell.length_b   1.000
_cell.length_c   1.000
_cell.angle_alpha   90.00
_cell.angle_beta   90.00
_cell.angle_gamma   90.00
#
_symmetry.space_group_name_H-M   'P 1'
#
loop_
_entity.id
_entity.type
_entity.pdbx_description
1 polymer ?
#
loop_
_entity_poly.entity_id
_entity_poly.type
_entity_poly.pdbx_seq_one_letter_code
_entity_poly.pdbx_strand_id
1 'polypeptide(L)'
;MPIDKDVVEEIVKKYGFHDKDTGSPEVQIAILTERIKNLTRHFQENKHDNYNKRALQRLVGRRKKLLKYLKEKDFNRYQNIVLKLGLRK
;
A
#
# COMPACT_ATOMS: atom_id res chain seq x y z
N MET A 1 -2.52 2.96 -13.48
CA MET A 1 -2.57 1.57 -13.97
C MET A 1 -3.20 0.66 -12.93
N PRO A 2 -4.03 -0.31 -13.35
CA PRO A 2 -4.50 -1.37 -12.46
C PRO A 2 -3.33 -2.26 -12.03
N ILE A 3 -3.45 -2.87 -10.85
CA ILE A 3 -2.54 -3.93 -10.41
C ILE A 3 -3.12 -5.23 -10.96
N ASP A 4 -2.27 -6.11 -11.48
CA ASP A 4 -2.68 -7.44 -11.92
C ASP A 4 -3.21 -8.28 -10.76
N LYS A 5 -4.17 -9.15 -11.05
CA LYS A 5 -4.81 -9.99 -10.03
C LYS A 5 -3.79 -10.90 -9.33
N ASP A 6 -2.82 -11.42 -10.08
CA ASP A 6 -1.77 -12.31 -9.57
C ASP A 6 -0.94 -11.62 -8.49
N VAL A 7 -0.58 -10.35 -8.71
CA VAL A 7 0.18 -9.55 -7.73
C VAL A 7 -0.64 -9.31 -6.47
N VAL A 8 -1.95 -9.08 -6.60
CA VAL A 8 -2.84 -8.91 -5.45
C VAL A 8 -2.93 -10.21 -4.64
N GLU A 9 -3.08 -11.36 -5.30
CA GLU A 9 -3.10 -12.66 -4.63
C GLU A 9 -1.79 -12.98 -3.91
N GLU A 10 -0.64 -12.67 -4.52
CA GLU A 10 0.65 -12.79 -3.84
C GLU A 10 0.75 -11.91 -2.59
N ILE A 11 0.23 -10.67 -2.67
CA ILE A 11 0.22 -9.76 -1.51
C ILE A 11 -0.67 -10.32 -0.41
N VAL A 12 -1.84 -10.86 -0.74
CA VAL A 12 -2.75 -11.48 0.24
C VAL A 12 -2.06 -12.66 0.93
N LYS A 13 -1.38 -13.54 0.17
CA LYS A 13 -0.63 -14.67 0.74
C LYS A 13 0.54 -14.23 1.63
N LYS A 14 1.24 -13.14 1.28
CA LYS A 14 2.43 -12.66 2.01
C LYS A 14 2.11 -11.84 3.27
N TYR A 15 1.00 -11.10 3.25
CA TYR A 15 0.68 -10.10 4.28
C TYR A 15 -0.64 -10.34 5.01
N GLY A 16 -1.50 -11.23 4.51
CA GLY A 16 -2.76 -11.59 5.15
C GLY A 16 -2.56 -12.58 6.29
N PHE A 17 -3.53 -12.62 7.21
CA PHE A 17 -3.54 -13.65 8.27
C PHE A 17 -3.92 -15.04 7.74
N HIS A 18 -4.66 -15.08 6.62
CA HIS A 18 -5.06 -16.29 5.93
C HIS A 18 -5.27 -15.98 4.44
N ASP A 19 -5.31 -16.99 3.57
CA ASP A 19 -5.34 -16.84 2.11
C ASP A 19 -6.54 -16.05 1.55
N LYS A 20 -7.60 -15.90 2.33
CA LYS A 20 -8.81 -15.12 1.98
C LYS A 20 -8.88 -13.75 2.63
N ASP A 21 -7.81 -13.31 3.31
CA ASP A 21 -7.80 -12.05 4.05
C ASP A 21 -7.57 -10.88 3.08
N THR A 22 -8.65 -10.32 2.56
CA THR A 22 -8.61 -9.14 1.68
C THR A 22 -8.88 -7.83 2.45
N GLY A 23 -9.30 -7.95 3.71
CA GLY A 23 -9.83 -6.85 4.51
C GLY A 23 -8.85 -6.26 5.52
N SER A 24 -7.83 -7.01 5.93
CA SER A 24 -6.92 -6.55 6.98
C SER A 24 -6.18 -5.25 6.63
N PRO A 25 -5.90 -4.40 7.63
CA PRO A 25 -5.10 -3.21 7.43
C PRO A 25 -3.76 -3.50 6.75
N GLU A 26 -3.10 -4.61 7.11
CA GLU A 26 -1.81 -5.04 6.55
C GLU A 26 -1.87 -5.26 5.04
N VAL A 27 -2.84 -6.06 4.59
CA VAL A 27 -3.04 -6.37 3.17
C VAL A 27 -3.39 -5.10 2.41
N GLN A 28 -4.29 -4.27 2.94
CA GLN A 28 -4.64 -2.99 2.31
C GLN A 28 -3.42 -2.05 2.19
N ILE A 29 -2.57 -1.97 3.23
CA ILE A 29 -1.35 -1.15 3.22
C ILE A 29 -0.37 -1.68 2.17
N ALA A 30 -0.20 -2.99 2.06
CA ALA A 30 0.68 -3.62 1.09
C ALA A 30 0.20 -3.37 -0.36
N ILE A 31 -1.09 -3.57 -0.65
CA ILE A 31 -1.68 -3.28 -1.96
C ILE A 31 -1.51 -1.80 -2.34
N LEU A 32 -1.80 -0.89 -1.40
CA LEU A 32 -1.61 0.55 -1.63
C LEU A 32 -0.14 0.90 -1.90
N THR A 33 0.79 0.24 -1.20
CA THR A 33 2.23 0.45 -1.37
C THR A 33 2.68 0.04 -2.77
N GLU A 34 2.26 -1.12 -3.25
CA GLU A 34 2.58 -1.56 -4.62
C GLU A 34 1.96 -0.63 -5.67
N ARG A 35 0.72 -0.19 -5.45
CA ARG A 35 0.06 0.77 -6.34
C ARG A 35 0.81 2.10 -6.42
N ILE A 36 1.24 2.61 -5.27
CA ILE A 36 2.02 3.85 -5.16
C ILE A 36 3.34 3.68 -5.93
N LYS A 37 4.06 2.58 -5.71
CA LYS A 37 5.33 2.28 -6.38
C LYS A 37 5.19 2.26 -7.91
N ASN A 38 4.17 1.59 -8.43
CA ASN A 38 3.90 1.51 -9.87
C ASN A 38 3.54 2.88 -10.46
N LEU A 39 2.70 3.65 -9.75
CA LEU A 39 2.36 5.01 -10.17
C LEU A 39 3.57 5.96 -10.11
N THR A 40 4.41 5.85 -9.08
CA THR A 40 5.62 6.67 -8.96
C THR A 40 6.56 6.43 -10.15
N ARG A 41 6.77 5.16 -10.56
CA ARG A 41 7.55 4.83 -11.76
C ARG A 41 6.94 5.45 -13.02
N HIS A 42 5.62 5.30 -13.20
CA HIS A 42 4.91 5.89 -14.34
C HIS A 42 5.10 7.42 -14.45
N PHE A 43 5.07 8.15 -13.33
CA PHE A 43 5.27 9.60 -13.33
C PHE A 43 6.71 10.04 -13.57
N GLN A 44 7.70 9.17 -13.36
CA GLN A 44 9.10 9.50 -13.71
C GLN A 44 9.24 9.66 -15.23
N GLU A 45 8.53 8.83 -15.99
CA GLU A 45 8.45 8.90 -17.45
C GLU A 45 7.44 9.97 -17.91
N ASN A 46 6.31 10.13 -17.20
CA ASN A 46 5.20 11.01 -17.58
C ASN A 46 5.08 12.23 -16.67
N LYS A 47 6.08 13.13 -16.73
CA LYS A 47 6.21 14.27 -15.80
C LYS A 47 5.05 15.27 -15.84
N HIS A 48 4.35 15.39 -16.97
CA HIS A 48 3.27 16.37 -17.16
C HIS A 48 1.87 15.87 -16.78
N ASP A 49 1.73 14.60 -16.35
CA ASP A 49 0.45 14.05 -15.92
C ASP A 49 0.08 14.50 -14.49
N ASN A 50 -0.46 15.70 -14.39
CA ASN A 50 -0.80 16.32 -13.11
C ASN A 50 -2.13 15.84 -12.51
N TYR A 51 -3.09 15.41 -13.34
CA TYR A 51 -4.36 14.88 -12.86
C TYR A 51 -4.17 13.58 -12.09
N ASN A 52 -3.33 12.67 -12.60
CA ASN A 52 -3.08 11.41 -11.92
C ASN A 52 -2.17 11.57 -10.69
N LYS A 53 -1.32 12.61 -10.60
CA LYS A 53 -0.58 12.94 -9.36
C LYS A 53 -1.50 13.21 -8.18
N ARG A 54 -2.65 13.86 -8.41
CA ARG A 54 -3.67 14.06 -7.36
C ARG A 54 -4.27 12.72 -6.89
N ALA A 55 -4.48 11.78 -7.80
CA ALA A 55 -4.91 10.42 -7.44
C ALA A 55 -3.85 9.69 -6.60
N LEU A 56 -2.56 9.83 -6.95
CA LEU A 56 -1.45 9.30 -6.16
C LEU A 56 -1.43 9.86 -4.74
N GLN A 57 -1.56 11.18 -4.57
CA GLN A 57 -1.60 11.80 -3.24
C GLN A 57 -2.75 11.26 -2.38
N ARG A 58 -3.92 11.02 -2.97
CA ARG A 58 -5.05 10.39 -2.26
C ARG A 58 -4.71 8.98 -1.78
N LEU A 59 -4.02 8.17 -2.59
CA LEU A 59 -3.56 6.83 -2.19
C LEU A 59 -2.54 6.88 -1.04
N VAL A 60 -1.56 7.79 -1.12
CA VAL A 60 -0.58 8.03 -0.04
C VAL A 60 -1.29 8.43 1.25
N GLY A 61 -2.26 9.35 1.17
CA GLY A 61 -3.06 9.77 2.32
C GLY A 61 -3.87 8.63 2.94
N ARG A 62 -4.50 7.78 2.11
CA ARG A 62 -5.21 6.59 2.58
C ARG A 62 -4.28 5.61 3.30
N ARG A 63 -3.10 5.34 2.73
CA ARG A 63 -2.09 4.48 3.38
C ARG A 63 -1.64 5.06 4.72
N LYS A 64 -1.40 6.37 4.80
CA LYS A 64 -1.03 7.05 6.05
C LYS A 64 -2.11 6.91 7.13
N LYS A 65 -3.39 7.03 6.76
CA LYS A 65 -4.53 6.81 7.67
C LYS A 65 -4.57 5.37 8.21
N LEU A 66 -4.38 4.38 7.35
CA LEU A 66 -4.35 2.96 7.75
C LEU A 66 -3.16 2.65 8.67
N LEU A 67 -1.97 3.18 8.35
CA LEU A 67 -0.80 3.03 9.23
C LEU A 67 -1.01 3.69 10.59
N LYS A 68 -1.65 4.86 10.62
CA LYS A 68 -2.02 5.54 11.87
C LYS A 68 -2.98 4.68 12.69
N TYR A 69 -4.05 4.17 12.06
CA TYR A 69 -5.00 3.27 12.70
C TYR A 69 -4.32 2.02 13.27
N LEU A 70 -3.46 1.38 12.49
CA LEU A 70 -2.76 0.18 12.92
C LEU A 70 -1.82 0.49 14.09
N LYS A 71 -1.11 1.62 14.05
CA LYS A 71 -0.23 2.07 15.13
C LYS A 71 -0.98 2.31 16.45
N GLU A 72 -2.18 2.91 16.38
CA GLU A 72 -3.03 3.17 17.54
C GLU A 72 -3.63 1.88 18.11
N LYS A 73 -3.94 0.90 17.26
CA LYS A 73 -4.58 -0.35 17.68
C LYS A 73 -3.60 -1.42 18.14
N ASP A 74 -2.47 -1.56 17.45
CA ASP A 74 -1.43 -2.53 17.75
C ASP A 74 -0.07 -2.05 17.18
N PHE A 75 0.78 -1.59 18.09
CA PHE A 75 2.09 -1.06 17.73
C PHE A 75 3.03 -2.13 17.14
N ASN A 76 2.93 -3.39 17.59
CA ASN A 76 3.77 -4.48 17.09
C ASN A 76 3.41 -4.81 15.64
N ARG A 77 2.10 -4.89 15.33
CA ARG A 77 1.61 -5.07 13.95
C ARG A 77 2.06 -3.93 13.04
N TYR A 78 1.97 -2.70 13.53
CA TYR A 78 2.47 -1.52 12.81
C TYR A 78 3.99 -1.61 12.53
N GLN A 79 4.79 -1.93 13.53
CA GLN A 79 6.24 -2.02 13.36
C GLN A 79 6.62 -3.14 12.37
N ASN A 80 5.96 -4.30 12.49
CA ASN A 80 6.17 -5.43 11.60
C ASN A 80 5.84 -5.08 10.14
N ILE A 81 4.69 -4.45 9.87
CA ILE A 81 4.31 -4.12 8.49
C ILE A 81 5.21 -3.03 7.90
N VAL A 82 5.63 -2.05 8.71
CA VAL A 82 6.54 -0.98 8.28
C VAL A 82 7.90 -1.54 7.91
N LEU A 83 8.45 -2.45 8.72
CA LEU A 83 9.71 -3.14 8.44
C LEU A 83 9.60 -4.03 7.19
N LYS A 84 8.56 -4.88 7.11
CA LYS A 84 8.35 -5.78 5.97
C LYS A 84 8.19 -5.03 4.63
N LEU A 85 7.57 -3.85 4.65
CA LEU A 85 7.36 -3.03 3.45
C LEU A 85 8.47 -1.99 3.21
N GLY A 86 9.46 -1.88 4.10
CA GLY A 86 10.53 -0.89 3.99
C GLY A 86 10.04 0.57 4.00
N LEU A 87 8.94 0.86 4.69
CA LEU A 87 8.35 2.20 4.72
C LEU A 87 9.15 3.09 5.67
N ARG A 88 9.58 4.27 5.20
CA ARG A 88 10.24 5.28 6.03
C ARG A 88 9.21 6.12 6.79
N LYS A 89 9.55 6.52 8.03
CA LYS A 89 8.77 7.44 8.87
C LYS A 89 8.68 8.82 8.26
#